data_AF-A0A3C0KH04-F1
#
_entry.id   AF-A0A3C0KH04-F1
#
_cell.length_a   1.000
_cell.length_b   1.000
_cell.length_c   1.000
_cell.angle_alpha   90.00
_cell.angle_beta   90.00
_cell.angle_gamma   90.00
#
_symmetry.space_group_name_H-M   'P 1'
#
loop_
_entity.id
_entity.type
_entity.pdbx_description
1 polymer ?
#
loop_
_entity_poly.entity_id
_entity_poly.type
_entity_poly.pdbx_seq_one_letter_code
_entity_poly.pdbx_strand_id
1 'polypeptide(L)'
;LGVRGALWRAHERGKLLEQPSPLLTLATTLAGIRGAVTLAGALSVPLLMPNGNAFPERHQLVFLATGTILFTLIIGSIGLPLVLRRLPPAGEPDSVREERQARLVACQAAIAAIGDVSAGSSERQAPLQEALGRVTQDYRKRMDLLEEPHLAITPEAQADSPESVRQRRLRYVVELELRLKALHAERDALYGERQAHRINDASLRALVAELDMNEVSLGKRLDVARHAAGLEPVKKHQGH
;
A
#
# COMPACT_ATOMS: atom_id res chain seq x y z
N LEU A 1 -13.71 -23.41 -15.94
CA LEU A 1 -14.15 -23.69 -14.55
C LEU A 1 -13.03 -23.54 -13.51
N GLY A 2 -12.03 -22.65 -13.69
CA GLY A 2 -10.81 -22.65 -12.86
C GLY A 2 -10.46 -21.36 -12.12
N VAL A 3 -11.25 -20.27 -12.25
CA VAL A 3 -10.81 -18.95 -11.77
C VAL A 3 -11.61 -18.42 -10.57
N ARG A 4 -12.82 -18.93 -10.32
CA ARG A 4 -13.65 -18.50 -9.17
C ARG A 4 -13.25 -19.17 -7.84
N GLY A 5 -12.51 -20.29 -7.89
CA GLY A 5 -12.03 -20.99 -6.68
C GLY A 5 -10.74 -20.42 -6.08
N ALA A 6 -9.98 -19.61 -6.84
CA ALA A 6 -8.73 -19.00 -6.38
C ALA A 6 -9.00 -17.75 -5.51
N LEU A 7 -10.05 -17.00 -5.83
CA LEU A 7 -10.47 -15.83 -5.05
C LEU A 7 -11.09 -16.22 -3.69
N TRP A 8 -11.75 -17.37 -3.60
CA TRP A 8 -12.36 -17.82 -2.34
C TRP A 8 -11.30 -18.33 -1.33
N ARG A 9 -10.22 -18.97 -1.80
CA ARG A 9 -9.08 -19.39 -0.96
C ARG A 9 -8.17 -18.24 -0.50
N ALA A 10 -8.32 -17.04 -1.07
CA ALA A 10 -7.66 -15.84 -0.58
C ALA A 10 -8.36 -15.24 0.65
N HIS A 11 -9.66 -15.52 0.83
CA HIS A 11 -10.45 -15.01 1.95
C HIS A 11 -10.42 -15.94 3.18
N GLU A 12 -10.15 -17.25 3.01
CA GLU A 12 -10.06 -18.23 4.11
C GLU A 12 -8.73 -18.25 4.86
N ARG A 13 -7.67 -17.67 4.31
CA ARG A 13 -6.44 -17.42 5.09
C ARG A 13 -6.60 -16.13 5.88
N GLY A 14 -7.58 -16.18 6.79
CA GLY A 14 -7.74 -15.24 7.88
C GLY A 14 -6.37 -15.02 8.49
N LYS A 15 -5.82 -13.83 8.20
CA LYS A 15 -4.70 -13.29 8.93
C LYS A 15 -5.02 -13.51 10.39
N LEU A 16 -4.13 -14.21 11.09
CA LEU A 16 -4.14 -14.30 12.54
C LEU A 16 -4.49 -12.91 13.02
N LEU A 17 -5.67 -12.77 13.62
CA LEU A 17 -6.08 -11.53 14.25
C LEU A 17 -5.00 -11.27 15.28
N GLU A 18 -4.08 -10.38 14.93
CA GLU A 18 -3.10 -9.81 15.83
C GLU A 18 -3.90 -9.46 17.09
N GLN A 19 -3.57 -10.14 18.20
CA GLN A 19 -4.47 -10.19 19.34
C GLN A 19 -4.84 -8.75 19.69
N PRO A 20 -6.13 -8.38 19.64
CA PRO A 20 -6.51 -7.00 19.82
C PRO A 20 -5.93 -6.57 21.16
N SER A 21 -5.16 -5.49 21.16
CA SER A 21 -4.50 -5.03 22.37
C SER A 21 -5.56 -4.97 23.49
N PRO A 22 -5.24 -5.37 24.72
CA PRO A 22 -6.23 -5.41 25.80
C PRO A 22 -6.91 -4.04 25.99
N LEU A 23 -6.20 -2.97 25.64
CA LEU A 23 -6.66 -1.58 25.59
C LEU A 23 -7.66 -1.31 24.44
N LEU A 24 -7.45 -1.89 23.25
CA LEU A 24 -8.42 -1.88 22.15
C LEU A 24 -9.71 -2.60 22.52
N THR A 25 -9.61 -3.77 23.15
CA THR A 25 -10.78 -4.52 23.64
C THR A 25 -11.52 -3.73 24.74
N LEU A 26 -10.79 -3.04 25.60
CA LEU A 26 -11.38 -2.14 26.60
C LEU A 26 -12.08 -0.94 25.95
N ALA A 27 -11.50 -0.36 24.90
CA ALA A 27 -12.08 0.77 24.18
C ALA A 27 -13.35 0.38 23.41
N THR A 28 -13.37 -0.80 22.76
CA THR A 28 -14.54 -1.29 22.02
C THR A 28 -15.68 -1.70 22.95
N THR A 29 -15.37 -2.36 24.07
CA THR A 29 -16.37 -2.68 25.11
C THR A 29 -16.93 -1.42 25.75
N LEU A 30 -16.07 -0.42 26.00
CA LEU A 30 -16.52 0.86 26.52
C LEU A 30 -17.41 1.56 25.50
N ALA A 31 -17.07 1.59 24.21
CA ALA A 31 -17.77 2.31 23.14
C ALA A 31 -19.13 1.74 22.70
N GLY A 32 -19.55 0.58 23.21
CA GLY A 32 -20.82 -0.06 22.87
C GLY A 32 -22.08 0.77 23.13
N ILE A 33 -23.23 0.32 22.61
CA ILE A 33 -24.55 0.95 22.78
C ILE A 33 -24.93 0.87 24.27
N ARG A 34 -25.02 2.02 24.94
CA ARG A 34 -25.37 2.12 26.37
C ARG A 34 -26.85 2.46 26.53
N GLY A 35 -27.54 1.74 27.41
CA GLY A 35 -28.84 2.16 27.95
C GLY A 35 -30.10 1.75 27.19
N ALA A 36 -30.02 1.24 25.95
CA ALA A 36 -31.22 0.81 25.21
C ALA A 36 -31.95 -0.35 25.89
N VAL A 37 -31.21 -1.38 26.34
CA VAL A 37 -31.77 -2.55 27.04
C VAL A 37 -32.29 -2.17 28.43
N THR A 38 -31.56 -1.32 29.15
CA THR A 38 -31.96 -0.83 30.48
C THR A 38 -33.24 0.01 30.42
N LEU A 39 -33.37 0.87 29.40
CA LEU A 39 -34.57 1.67 29.17
C LEU A 39 -35.76 0.80 28.77
N ALA A 40 -35.55 -0.18 27.88
CA ALA A 40 -36.59 -1.14 27.51
C ALA A 40 -37.10 -1.90 28.76
N GLY A 41 -36.19 -2.39 29.61
CA GLY A 41 -36.55 -3.06 30.86
C GLY A 41 -37.34 -2.15 31.83
N ALA A 42 -36.93 -0.89 31.98
CA ALA A 42 -37.64 0.06 32.82
C ALA A 42 -39.04 0.41 32.30
N LEU A 43 -39.22 0.47 30.97
CA LEU A 43 -40.51 0.76 30.33
C LEU A 43 -41.42 -0.48 30.21
N SER A 44 -40.86 -1.69 30.27
CA SER A 44 -41.62 -2.94 30.31
C SER A 44 -42.30 -3.21 31.66
N VAL A 45 -41.98 -2.43 32.71
CA VAL A 45 -42.67 -2.55 34.01
C VAL A 45 -44.13 -2.08 33.86
N PRO A 46 -45.12 -2.95 34.14
CA PRO A 46 -46.53 -2.64 33.95
C PRO A 46 -46.99 -1.49 34.87
N LEU A 47 -47.90 -0.66 34.36
CA LEU A 47 -48.42 0.51 35.09
C LEU A 47 -49.32 0.12 36.27
N LEU A 48 -50.09 -0.96 36.11
CA LEU A 48 -51.03 -1.48 37.09
C LEU A 48 -50.74 -2.96 37.36
N MET A 49 -50.95 -3.38 38.59
CA MET A 49 -50.98 -4.79 38.97
C MET A 49 -52.27 -5.46 38.45
N PRO A 50 -52.32 -6.81 38.35
CA PRO A 50 -53.54 -7.56 37.97
C PRO A 50 -54.76 -7.22 38.85
N ASN A 51 -54.50 -6.64 40.01
CA ASN A 51 -55.46 -6.29 41.05
C ASN A 51 -56.00 -4.85 40.88
N GLY A 52 -55.59 -4.12 39.84
CA GLY A 52 -56.01 -2.74 39.55
C GLY A 52 -55.23 -1.64 40.29
N ASN A 53 -54.40 -1.99 41.27
CA ASN A 53 -53.57 -1.03 42.01
C ASN A 53 -52.33 -0.60 41.22
N ALA A 54 -51.85 0.63 41.44
CA ALA A 54 -50.61 1.13 40.84
C ALA A 54 -49.41 0.28 41.27
N PHE A 55 -48.45 0.08 40.36
CA PHE A 55 -47.25 -0.71 40.65
C PHE A 55 -46.39 -0.01 41.73
N PRO A 56 -46.12 -0.67 42.87
CA PRO A 56 -45.34 -0.07 43.95
C PRO A 56 -43.90 0.19 43.50
N GLU A 57 -43.32 1.31 43.94
CA GLU A 57 -41.90 1.64 43.75
C GLU A 57 -41.40 1.79 42.30
N ARG A 58 -42.31 1.94 41.33
CA ARG A 58 -41.97 2.21 39.92
C ARG A 58 -41.08 3.44 39.75
N HIS A 59 -41.37 4.52 40.49
CA HIS A 59 -40.57 5.75 40.42
C HIS A 59 -39.13 5.52 40.88
N GLN A 60 -38.90 4.66 41.87
CA GLN A 60 -37.56 4.29 42.33
C GLN A 60 -36.82 3.45 41.27
N LEU A 61 -37.52 2.52 40.59
CA LEU A 61 -36.94 1.74 39.50
C LEU A 61 -36.54 2.60 38.31
N VAL A 62 -37.41 3.53 37.89
CA VAL A 62 -37.12 4.47 36.80
C VAL A 62 -35.96 5.39 37.19
N PHE A 63 -35.93 5.88 38.43
CA PHE A 63 -34.82 6.69 38.95
C PHE A 63 -33.48 5.93 38.89
N LEU A 64 -33.47 4.66 39.32
CA LEU A 64 -32.28 3.81 39.26
C LEU A 64 -31.85 3.51 37.80
N ALA A 65 -32.80 3.26 36.90
CA ALA A 65 -32.53 3.02 35.49
C ALA A 65 -31.92 4.24 34.81
N THR A 66 -32.54 5.41 34.97
CA THR A 66 -32.02 6.68 34.41
C THR A 66 -30.67 7.05 35.04
N GLY A 67 -30.52 6.87 36.36
CA GLY A 67 -29.25 7.09 37.06
C GLY A 67 -28.13 6.19 36.55
N THR A 68 -28.40 4.91 36.33
CA THR A 68 -27.43 3.94 35.78
C THR A 68 -27.04 4.29 34.34
N ILE A 69 -28.01 4.72 33.51
CA ILE A 69 -27.73 5.20 32.15
C ILE A 69 -26.79 6.42 32.19
N LEU A 70 -27.12 7.44 33.01
CA LEU A 70 -26.32 8.64 33.11
C LEU A 70 -24.89 8.33 33.62
N PHE A 71 -24.78 7.48 34.64
CA PHE A 71 -23.50 7.05 35.19
C PHE A 71 -22.62 6.33 34.15
N THR A 72 -23.19 5.39 33.40
CA THR A 72 -22.45 4.67 32.34
C THR A 72 -22.08 5.56 31.17
N LEU A 73 -22.90 6.55 30.82
CA LEU A 73 -22.58 7.57 29.81
C LEU A 73 -21.42 8.46 30.26
N ILE A 74 -21.39 8.89 31.52
CA ILE A 74 -20.29 9.71 32.06
C ILE A 74 -18.98 8.91 32.03
N ILE A 75 -19.00 7.67 32.51
CA ILE A 75 -17.82 6.78 32.47
C ILE A 75 -17.38 6.54 31.02
N GLY A 76 -18.32 6.31 30.10
CA GLY A 76 -18.03 6.13 28.70
C GLY A 76 -17.44 7.37 28.03
N SER A 77 -18.01 8.55 28.32
CA SER A 77 -17.64 9.82 27.69
C SER A 77 -16.29 10.34 28.17
N ILE A 78 -15.93 10.11 29.43
CA ILE A 78 -14.63 10.53 30.00
C ILE A 78 -13.59 9.42 29.88
N GLY A 79 -13.99 8.18 30.12
CA GLY A 79 -13.10 7.02 30.08
C GLY A 79 -12.58 6.73 28.68
N LEU A 80 -13.42 6.83 27.65
CA LEU A 80 -13.03 6.55 26.26
C LEU A 80 -11.90 7.46 25.76
N PRO A 81 -11.99 8.81 25.81
CA PRO A 81 -10.89 9.67 25.36
C PRO A 81 -9.61 9.49 26.18
N LEU A 82 -9.71 9.12 27.46
CA LEU A 82 -8.55 8.89 28.33
C LEU A 82 -7.85 7.56 27.98
N VAL A 83 -8.63 6.52 27.68
CA VAL A 83 -8.16 5.23 27.16
C VAL A 83 -7.51 5.43 25.78
N LEU A 84 -8.19 6.11 24.84
CA LEU A 84 -7.63 6.39 23.50
C LEU A 84 -6.34 7.21 23.54
N ARG A 85 -6.20 8.17 24.47
CA ARG A 85 -4.94 8.93 24.66
C ARG A 85 -3.78 8.07 25.13
N ARG A 86 -4.05 6.89 25.71
CA ARG A 86 -3.03 5.93 26.15
C ARG A 86 -2.82 4.79 25.17
N LEU A 87 -3.60 4.70 24.09
CA LEU A 87 -3.21 3.84 22.99
C LEU A 87 -1.97 4.44 22.33
N PRO A 88 -0.90 3.65 22.12
CA PRO A 88 0.12 4.04 21.15
C PRO A 88 -0.56 4.33 19.81
N PRO A 89 -0.03 5.25 18.98
CA PRO A 89 -0.53 5.41 17.61
C PRO A 89 -0.60 4.00 17.01
N ALA A 90 -1.75 3.63 16.44
CA ALA A 90 -1.96 2.30 15.89
C ALA A 90 -0.74 1.94 15.04
N GLY A 91 0.08 1.02 15.55
CA GLY A 91 1.30 0.63 14.87
C GLY A 91 0.91 0.16 13.47
N GLU A 92 1.65 0.61 12.46
CA GLU A 92 1.49 0.07 11.11
C GLU A 92 1.64 -1.46 11.22
N PRO A 93 0.67 -2.26 10.73
CA PRO A 93 0.70 -3.70 10.91
C PRO A 93 2.00 -4.26 10.32
N ASP A 94 2.58 -5.26 10.97
CA ASP A 94 3.92 -5.76 10.63
C ASP A 94 4.05 -6.11 9.14
N SER A 95 2.99 -6.67 8.53
CA SER A 95 2.97 -6.98 7.09
C SER A 95 3.13 -5.77 6.17
N VAL A 96 2.60 -4.60 6.58
CA VAL A 96 2.72 -3.36 5.80
C VAL A 96 4.10 -2.75 6.00
N ARG A 97 4.65 -2.83 7.22
CA ARG A 97 6.02 -2.38 7.50
C ARG A 97 7.06 -3.22 6.74
N GLU A 98 6.88 -4.54 6.69
CA GLU A 98 7.70 -5.48 5.91
C GLU A 98 7.65 -5.15 4.41
N GLU A 99 6.45 -4.95 3.85
CA GLU A 99 6.28 -4.59 2.45
C GLU A 99 6.94 -3.24 2.12
N ARG A 100 6.73 -2.22 2.97
CA ARG A 100 7.38 -0.91 2.82
C ARG A 100 8.90 -1.04 2.81
N GLN A 101 9.47 -1.81 3.75
CA GLN A 101 10.91 -2.02 3.81
C GLN A 101 11.45 -2.72 2.57
N ALA A 102 10.75 -3.74 2.07
CA ALA A 102 11.14 -4.44 0.84
C ALA A 102 11.09 -3.53 -0.39
N ARG A 103 10.07 -2.65 -0.50
CA ARG A 103 9.99 -1.64 -1.57
C ARG A 103 11.18 -0.66 -1.50
N LEU A 104 11.59 -0.24 -0.31
CA LEU A 104 12.77 0.62 -0.14
C LEU A 104 14.06 -0.06 -0.62
N VAL A 105 14.27 -1.33 -0.22
CA VAL A 105 15.44 -2.11 -0.66
C VAL A 105 15.44 -2.30 -2.18
N ALA A 106 14.28 -2.59 -2.77
CA ALA A 106 14.14 -2.71 -4.22
C ALA A 106 14.50 -1.40 -4.95
N CYS A 107 14.00 -0.26 -4.48
CA CYS A 107 14.36 1.05 -5.05
C CYS A 107 15.86 1.35 -4.90
N GLN A 108 16.48 1.01 -3.77
CA GLN A 108 17.92 1.17 -3.57
C GLN A 108 18.72 0.30 -4.56
N ALA A 109 18.29 -0.95 -4.78
CA ALA A 109 18.90 -1.84 -5.75
C ALA A 109 18.77 -1.33 -7.18
N ALA A 110 17.62 -0.77 -7.57
CA ALA A 110 17.46 -0.10 -8.86
C ALA A 110 18.46 1.05 -9.03
N ILE A 111 18.57 1.95 -8.05
CA ILE A 111 19.49 3.10 -8.11
C ILE A 111 20.94 2.62 -8.22
N ALA A 112 21.33 1.61 -7.45
CA ALA A 112 22.68 1.02 -7.53
C ALA A 112 22.96 0.41 -8.92
N ALA A 113 22.02 -0.38 -9.45
CA ALA A 113 22.17 -1.02 -10.76
C ALA A 113 22.24 -0.01 -11.92
N ILE A 114 21.53 1.11 -11.81
CA ILE A 114 21.61 2.25 -12.73
C ILE A 114 22.98 2.94 -12.59
N GLY A 115 23.44 3.18 -11.36
CA GLY A 115 24.74 3.76 -11.05
C GLY A 115 25.91 2.96 -11.63
N ASP A 116 25.88 1.63 -11.56
CA ASP A 116 26.93 0.76 -12.10
C ASP A 116 27.08 0.87 -13.63
N VAL A 117 26.00 1.17 -14.36
CA VAL A 117 26.08 1.41 -15.83
C VAL A 117 26.93 2.64 -16.12
N SER A 118 26.83 3.67 -15.28
CA SER A 118 27.57 4.92 -15.43
C SER A 118 29.08 4.75 -15.22
N ALA A 119 29.48 3.82 -14.35
CA ALA A 119 30.88 3.55 -14.05
C ALA A 119 31.59 2.71 -15.13
N GLY A 120 30.84 1.88 -15.87
CA GLY A 120 31.41 0.95 -16.86
C GLY A 120 31.47 1.44 -18.31
N SER A 121 30.91 2.62 -18.65
CA SER A 121 30.73 3.04 -20.05
C SER A 121 31.44 4.37 -20.38
N SER A 122 32.69 4.25 -20.83
CA SER A 122 33.55 5.41 -21.20
C SER A 122 33.26 6.05 -22.57
N GLU A 123 32.33 5.53 -23.38
CA GLU A 123 32.14 5.96 -24.78
C GLU A 123 30.79 6.66 -25.08
N ARG A 124 29.88 6.81 -24.09
CA ARG A 124 28.54 7.42 -24.30
C ARG A 124 28.12 8.40 -23.19
N GLN A 125 29.06 9.14 -22.60
CA GLN A 125 28.80 9.90 -21.36
C GLN A 125 27.65 10.90 -21.44
N ALA A 126 27.53 11.71 -22.50
CA ALA A 126 26.55 12.81 -22.51
C ALA A 126 25.06 12.35 -22.51
N PRO A 127 24.59 11.51 -23.47
CA PRO A 127 23.21 11.04 -23.46
C PRO A 127 22.91 10.05 -22.33
N LEU A 128 23.92 9.31 -21.85
CA LEU A 128 23.77 8.39 -20.73
C LEU A 128 23.61 9.16 -19.41
N GLN A 129 24.45 10.16 -19.13
CA GLN A 129 24.34 10.95 -17.89
C GLN A 129 23.02 11.71 -17.78
N GLU A 130 22.50 12.24 -18.90
CA GLU A 130 21.19 12.87 -18.96
C GLU A 130 20.05 11.88 -18.64
N ALA A 131 20.09 10.68 -19.25
CA ALA A 131 19.10 9.63 -19.00
C ALA A 131 19.19 9.07 -17.58
N LEU A 132 20.40 8.84 -17.06
CA LEU A 132 20.66 8.41 -15.69
C LEU A 132 20.11 9.42 -14.67
N GLY A 133 20.37 10.71 -14.88
CA GLY A 133 19.85 11.78 -14.02
C GLY A 133 18.32 11.78 -13.98
N ARG A 134 17.67 11.67 -15.14
CA ARG A 134 16.21 11.60 -15.24
C ARG A 134 15.62 10.37 -14.57
N VAL A 135 16.16 9.19 -14.83
CA VAL A 135 15.65 7.93 -14.26
C VAL A 135 15.89 7.90 -12.75
N THR A 136 17.06 8.32 -12.28
CA THR A 136 17.35 8.42 -10.83
C THR A 136 16.42 9.43 -10.14
N GLN A 137 16.13 10.56 -10.78
CA GLN A 137 15.17 11.53 -10.26
C GLN A 137 13.73 10.99 -10.25
N ASP A 138 13.34 10.17 -11.23
CA ASP A 138 12.04 9.48 -11.25
C ASP A 138 11.92 8.48 -10.09
N TYR A 139 12.98 7.71 -9.81
CA TYR A 139 13.02 6.81 -8.65
C TYR A 139 13.02 7.55 -7.31
N ARG A 140 13.80 8.63 -7.18
CA ARG A 140 13.76 9.50 -5.99
C ARG A 140 12.37 10.13 -5.81
N LYS A 141 11.74 10.58 -6.90
CA LYS A 141 10.36 11.06 -6.88
C LYS A 141 9.36 9.97 -6.52
N ARG A 142 9.51 8.72 -6.97
CA ARG A 142 8.67 7.58 -6.54
C ARG A 142 8.85 7.25 -5.06
N MET A 143 10.06 7.42 -4.53
CA MET A 143 10.29 7.34 -3.07
C MET A 143 9.58 8.48 -2.33
N ASP A 144 9.51 9.67 -2.92
CA ASP A 144 8.86 10.86 -2.35
C ASP A 144 7.33 10.90 -2.60
N LEU A 145 6.83 10.21 -3.63
CA LEU A 145 5.46 10.26 -4.16
C LEU A 145 4.94 8.84 -4.44
N LEU A 146 4.22 8.27 -3.48
CA LEU A 146 3.17 7.27 -3.74
C LEU A 146 1.92 7.96 -4.31
N GLU A 147 2.11 8.82 -5.31
CA GLU A 147 1.08 9.65 -5.95
C GLU A 147 1.26 9.56 -7.48
N GLU A 148 0.14 9.47 -8.18
CA GLU A 148 -0.07 8.93 -9.53
C GLU A 148 0.79 9.50 -10.70
N PRO A 149 0.84 8.77 -11.85
CA PRO A 149 1.86 8.96 -12.88
C PRO A 149 1.50 10.08 -13.86
N HIS A 150 2.43 11.00 -14.08
CA HIS A 150 2.38 11.94 -15.21
C HIS A 150 3.59 11.78 -16.12
N LEU A 151 3.30 11.66 -17.42
CA LEU A 151 4.27 11.81 -18.51
C LEU A 151 4.94 13.18 -18.39
N ALA A 152 6.24 13.21 -18.10
CA ALA A 152 7.05 14.39 -18.34
C ALA A 152 7.37 14.49 -19.84
N ILE A 153 6.52 15.21 -20.57
CA ILE A 153 6.92 15.85 -21.83
C ILE A 153 7.71 17.09 -21.42
N THR A 154 9.01 17.13 -21.70
CA THR A 154 9.77 18.39 -21.61
C THR A 154 9.55 19.22 -22.88
N PRO A 155 9.31 20.54 -22.74
CA PRO A 155 9.24 21.46 -23.86
C PRO A 155 10.64 21.98 -24.17
N GLU A 156 11.24 21.55 -25.27
CA GLU A 156 12.27 22.35 -25.95
C GLU A 156 12.04 22.24 -27.46
N ALA A 157 11.54 23.36 -28.01
CA ALA A 157 11.71 23.70 -29.40
C ALA A 157 13.18 24.08 -29.61
N GLN A 158 13.85 23.50 -30.61
CA GLN A 158 14.76 24.18 -31.54
C GLN A 158 15.26 23.20 -32.63
N ALA A 159 15.05 23.59 -33.89
CA ALA A 159 15.64 23.10 -35.15
C ALA A 159 15.42 21.63 -35.59
N ASP A 160 14.56 21.47 -36.60
CA ASP A 160 14.39 20.27 -37.42
C ASP A 160 15.63 20.03 -38.30
N SER A 161 16.66 19.40 -37.73
CA SER A 161 17.70 18.71 -38.49
C SER A 161 17.47 17.19 -38.37
N PRO A 162 17.72 16.40 -39.43
CA PRO A 162 17.56 14.94 -39.37
C PRO A 162 18.46 14.28 -38.31
N GLU A 163 19.52 14.96 -37.87
CA GLU A 163 20.43 14.50 -36.81
C GLU A 163 19.86 14.67 -35.40
N SER A 164 19.16 15.79 -35.10
CA SER A 164 18.56 16.02 -33.77
C SER A 164 17.46 15.01 -33.45
N VAL A 165 16.67 14.63 -34.46
CA VAL A 165 15.64 13.58 -34.35
C VAL A 165 16.27 12.20 -34.09
N ARG A 166 17.36 11.85 -34.77
CA ARG A 166 18.07 10.58 -34.57
C ARG A 166 18.65 10.49 -33.17
N GLN A 167 19.28 11.56 -32.69
CA GLN A 167 19.84 11.62 -31.34
C GLN A 167 18.76 11.51 -30.25
N ARG A 168 17.56 12.06 -30.48
CA ARG A 168 16.42 11.91 -29.57
C ARG A 168 15.91 10.47 -29.51
N ARG A 169 15.83 9.77 -30.65
CA ARG A 169 15.41 8.36 -30.71
C ARG A 169 16.40 7.45 -29.97
N LEU A 170 17.71 7.67 -30.16
CA LEU A 170 18.75 6.92 -29.46
C LEU A 170 18.70 7.16 -27.94
N ARG A 171 18.53 8.41 -27.49
CA ARG A 171 18.35 8.72 -26.06
C ARG A 171 17.14 8.00 -25.45
N TYR A 172 16.03 7.96 -26.17
CA TYR A 172 14.82 7.29 -25.70
C TYR A 172 15.00 5.76 -25.59
N VAL A 173 15.73 5.13 -26.51
CA VAL A 173 16.08 3.69 -26.41
C VAL A 173 16.93 3.44 -25.16
N VAL A 174 17.97 4.24 -24.94
CA VAL A 174 18.86 4.10 -23.77
C VAL A 174 18.08 4.30 -22.45
N GLU A 175 17.14 5.25 -22.42
CA GLU A 175 16.27 5.45 -21.26
C GLU A 175 15.41 4.22 -20.95
N LEU A 176 14.81 3.61 -21.96
CA LEU A 176 14.00 2.41 -21.81
C LEU A 176 14.83 1.19 -21.37
N GLU A 177 16.05 1.05 -21.90
CA GLU A 177 17.00 0.00 -21.48
C GLU A 177 17.40 0.16 -20.00
N LEU A 178 17.69 1.39 -19.56
CA LEU A 178 18.02 1.67 -18.17
C LEU A 178 16.85 1.35 -17.22
N ARG A 179 15.63 1.71 -17.60
CA ARG A 179 14.43 1.38 -16.82
C ARG A 179 14.21 -0.13 -16.72
N LEU A 180 14.46 -0.88 -17.79
CA LEU A 180 14.33 -2.33 -17.80
C LEU A 180 15.36 -3.00 -16.88
N LYS A 181 16.61 -2.52 -16.92
CA LYS A 181 17.66 -2.97 -16.00
C LYS A 181 17.30 -2.68 -14.54
N ALA A 182 16.72 -1.51 -14.27
CA ALA A 182 16.28 -1.15 -12.91
C ALA A 182 15.17 -2.07 -12.39
N LEU A 183 14.18 -2.41 -13.23
CA LEU A 183 13.13 -3.37 -12.88
C LEU A 183 13.69 -4.77 -12.57
N HIS A 184 14.71 -5.22 -13.31
CA HIS A 184 15.38 -6.49 -13.01
C HIS A 184 16.10 -6.46 -11.67
N ALA A 185 16.81 -5.36 -11.36
CA ALA A 185 17.45 -5.20 -10.06
C ALA A 185 16.46 -5.12 -8.89
N GLU A 186 15.30 -4.48 -9.08
CA GLU A 186 14.20 -4.49 -8.11
C GLU A 186 13.70 -5.91 -7.85
N ARG A 187 13.46 -6.69 -8.91
CA ARG A 187 13.01 -8.07 -8.80
C ARG A 187 14.01 -8.93 -8.02
N ASP A 188 15.29 -8.84 -8.34
CA ASP A 188 16.34 -9.61 -7.66
C ASP A 188 16.43 -9.24 -6.17
N ALA A 189 16.31 -7.95 -5.85
CA ALA A 189 16.27 -7.48 -4.47
C ALA A 189 15.06 -8.03 -3.69
N LEU A 190 13.87 -8.05 -4.30
CA LEU A 190 12.67 -8.63 -3.68
C LEU A 190 12.82 -10.14 -3.42
N TYR A 191 13.45 -10.88 -4.34
CA TYR A 191 13.78 -12.28 -4.08
C TYR A 191 14.79 -12.43 -2.95
N GLY A 192 15.78 -11.53 -2.83
CA GLY A 192 16.70 -11.47 -1.69
C GLY A 192 15.99 -11.21 -0.36
N GLU A 193 15.04 -10.27 -0.32
CA GLU A 193 14.20 -9.99 0.86
C GLU A 193 13.38 -11.22 1.28
N ARG A 194 12.87 -11.99 0.30
CA ARG A 194 12.16 -13.23 0.58
C ARG A 194 13.06 -14.31 1.17
N GLN A 195 14.25 -14.50 0.59
CA GLN A 195 15.24 -15.46 1.09
C GLN A 195 15.69 -15.12 2.51
N ALA A 196 15.77 -13.84 2.84
CA ALA A 196 16.04 -13.36 4.19
C ALA A 196 14.84 -13.42 5.15
N HIS A 197 13.71 -14.01 4.72
CA HIS A 197 12.46 -14.11 5.48
C HIS A 197 11.89 -12.76 5.97
N ARG A 198 12.24 -11.64 5.31
CA ARG A 198 11.72 -10.31 5.65
C ARG A 198 10.36 -10.00 5.03
N ILE A 199 9.98 -10.74 3.99
CA ILE A 199 8.65 -10.68 3.38
C ILE A 199 8.05 -12.08 3.21
N ASN A 200 6.72 -12.15 3.27
CA ASN A 200 5.98 -13.38 3.03
C ASN A 200 5.71 -13.63 1.51
N ASP A 201 5.27 -14.84 1.18
CA ASP A 201 4.97 -15.25 -0.21
C ASP A 201 3.81 -14.48 -0.87
N ALA A 202 2.89 -13.93 -0.07
CA ALA A 202 1.80 -13.13 -0.62
C ALA A 202 2.29 -11.75 -1.04
N SER A 203 3.08 -11.08 -0.19
CA SER A 203 3.72 -9.80 -0.47
C SER A 203 4.68 -9.91 -1.66
N LEU A 204 5.55 -10.93 -1.71
CA LEU A 204 6.43 -11.15 -2.86
C LEU A 204 5.66 -11.28 -4.17
N ARG A 205 4.62 -12.13 -4.20
CA ARG A 205 3.82 -12.35 -5.42
C ARG A 205 3.11 -11.09 -5.88
N ALA A 206 2.60 -10.28 -4.95
CA ALA A 206 1.97 -9.01 -5.29
C ALA A 206 2.98 -8.03 -5.90
N LEU A 207 4.13 -7.84 -5.24
CA LEU A 207 5.18 -6.92 -5.69
C LEU A 207 5.78 -7.34 -7.04
N VAL A 208 6.08 -8.63 -7.23
CA VAL A 208 6.64 -9.14 -8.49
C VAL A 208 5.61 -9.04 -9.62
N ALA A 209 4.31 -9.28 -9.35
CA ALA A 209 3.28 -9.11 -10.36
C ALA A 209 3.16 -7.66 -10.85
N GLU A 210 3.32 -6.67 -9.96
CA GLU A 210 3.41 -5.25 -10.33
C GLU A 210 4.61 -4.99 -11.27
N LEU A 211 5.78 -5.55 -10.94
CA LEU A 211 6.99 -5.42 -11.77
C LEU A 211 6.82 -6.09 -13.14
N ASP A 212 6.21 -7.28 -13.20
CA ASP A 212 5.98 -8.02 -14.45
C ASP A 212 5.05 -7.25 -15.40
N MET A 213 4.00 -6.60 -14.87
CA MET A 213 3.13 -5.73 -15.66
C MET A 213 3.89 -4.54 -16.25
N ASN A 214 4.75 -3.93 -15.44
CA ASN A 214 5.60 -2.81 -15.88
C ASN A 214 6.60 -3.27 -16.95
N GLU A 215 7.24 -4.42 -16.77
CA GLU A 215 8.19 -4.97 -17.74
C GLU A 215 7.53 -5.29 -19.08
N VAL A 216 6.33 -5.90 -19.09
CA VAL A 216 5.63 -6.21 -20.35
C VAL A 216 5.28 -4.94 -21.13
N SER A 217 4.81 -3.89 -20.44
CA SER A 217 4.51 -2.60 -21.06
C SER A 217 5.78 -1.92 -21.60
N LEU A 218 6.85 -1.95 -20.81
CA LEU A 218 8.13 -1.35 -21.15
C LEU A 218 8.82 -2.07 -22.33
N GLY A 219 8.81 -3.40 -22.34
CA GLY A 219 9.39 -4.23 -23.38
C GLY A 219 8.77 -3.94 -24.75
N LYS A 220 7.44 -3.85 -24.83
CA LYS A 220 6.74 -3.46 -26.08
C LYS A 220 7.17 -2.09 -26.58
N ARG A 221 7.31 -1.11 -25.68
CA ARG A 221 7.77 0.25 -26.02
C ARG A 221 9.22 0.26 -26.48
N LEU A 222 10.07 -0.55 -25.86
CA LEU A 222 11.48 -0.68 -26.20
C LEU A 222 11.65 -1.29 -27.59
N ASP A 223 10.91 -2.34 -27.94
CA ASP A 223 10.95 -2.94 -29.27
C ASP A 223 10.57 -1.92 -30.36
N VAL A 224 9.47 -1.18 -30.15
CA VAL A 224 9.05 -0.11 -31.08
C VAL A 224 10.09 1.00 -31.18
N ALA A 225 10.68 1.41 -30.05
CA ALA A 225 11.71 2.45 -30.03
C ALA A 225 13.00 2.02 -30.75
N ARG A 226 13.43 0.76 -30.58
CA ARG A 226 14.60 0.19 -31.27
C ARG A 226 14.38 0.14 -32.77
N HIS A 227 13.22 -0.35 -33.21
CA HIS A 227 12.85 -0.32 -34.63
C HIS A 227 12.84 1.10 -35.21
N ALA A 228 12.27 2.07 -34.50
CA ALA A 228 12.25 3.47 -34.94
C ALA A 228 13.66 4.10 -35.00
N ALA A 229 14.61 3.60 -34.22
CA ALA A 229 16.01 4.03 -34.21
C ALA A 229 16.91 3.27 -35.20
N GLY A 230 16.40 2.25 -35.89
CA GLY A 230 17.18 1.38 -36.78
C GLY A 230 18.05 0.36 -36.04
N LEU A 231 17.70 0.01 -34.80
CA LEU A 231 18.38 -0.98 -33.97
C LEU A 231 17.60 -2.30 -34.00
N GLU A 232 18.32 -3.42 -33.90
CA GLU A 232 17.73 -4.77 -33.78
C GLU A 232 16.79 -4.87 -32.57
N PRO A 233 15.67 -5.63 -32.66
CA PRO A 233 14.74 -5.83 -31.54
C PRO A 233 15.42 -6.53 -30.37
N VAL A 234 14.85 -6.38 -29.17
CA VAL A 234 15.38 -7.06 -27.99
C VAL A 234 15.21 -8.56 -28.18
N LYS A 235 16.32 -9.33 -28.15
CA LYS A 235 16.23 -10.78 -28.10
C LYS A 235 15.41 -11.15 -26.87
N LYS A 236 14.21 -11.70 -27.07
CA LYS A 236 13.43 -12.30 -25.98
C LYS A 236 14.35 -13.31 -25.30
N HIS A 237 14.71 -13.08 -24.05
CA HIS A 237 15.29 -14.13 -23.22
C HIS A 237 14.23 -15.24 -23.17
N GLN A 238 14.43 -16.27 -23.98
CA GLN A 238 13.77 -17.56 -23.82
C GLN A 238 14.33 -18.16 -22.52
N GLY A 239 13.71 -17.79 -21.40
CA GLY A 239 13.90 -18.46 -20.13
C GLY A 239 13.16 -19.80 -20.19
N HIS A 240 13.93 -20.88 -20.03
CA HIS A 240 13.50 -22.24 -19.76
C HIS A 240 12.73 -22.36 -18.45
#